data_AF-A0AAE0KW32-F1
#
_entry.id   AF-A0AAE0KW32-F1
#
_cell.length_a   1.000
_cell.length_b   1.000
_cell.length_c   1.000
_cell.angle_alpha   90.00
_cell.angle_beta   90.00
_cell.angle_gamma   90.00
#
_symmetry.space_group_name_H-M   'P 1'
#
loop_
_entity.id
_entity.type
_entity.pdbx_description
1 polymer ?
#
loop_
_entity_poly.entity_id
_entity_poly.type
_entity_poly.pdbx_seq_one_letter_code
_entity_poly.pdbx_strand_id
1 'polypeptide(L)'
;MVRVSVAMRDLYERIGRYAQALRIVNHELCELLTVAKLAANQATGAAPDRMRQQELTNKGRDLLQKTNGESPEMREQQATFLQLCHVEDLLRSYGQRAYLDVVNKMPRFSFLPREPQDVNRAVCDYQALTEPIKRVLPELVIVAAESLEMLRQQRTGHAGWGHAGGIREPEDMETQNKIKMLKNFGSKLHFAPDKMQRLAQL
;
A
#
# COMPACT_ATOMS: atom_id res chain seq x y z
N MET A 1 -12.30 21.18 5.60
CA MET A 1 -11.27 20.55 6.47
C MET A 1 -9.83 20.82 6.01
N VAL A 2 -9.51 20.72 4.72
CA VAL A 2 -8.14 20.88 4.15
C VAL A 2 -7.39 22.18 4.53
N ARG A 3 -8.08 23.33 4.61
CA ARG A 3 -7.40 24.61 4.94
C ARG A 3 -6.92 24.68 6.39
N VAL A 4 -7.57 23.96 7.31
CA VAL A 4 -7.23 23.96 8.74
C VAL A 4 -6.01 23.08 9.01
N SER A 5 -5.89 21.94 8.32
CA SER A 5 -4.76 21.03 8.50
C SER A 5 -3.44 21.63 7.98
N VAL A 6 -3.48 22.33 6.84
CA VAL A 6 -2.32 23.06 6.30
C VAL A 6 -1.83 24.15 7.27
N ALA A 7 -2.74 25.01 7.76
CA ALA A 7 -2.38 26.06 8.70
C ALA A 7 -1.82 25.52 10.02
N MET A 8 -2.40 24.42 10.54
CA MET A 8 -1.94 23.78 11.77
C MET A 8 -0.58 23.11 11.60
N ARG A 9 -0.34 22.44 10.47
CA ARG A 9 0.97 21.87 10.12
C ARG A 9 2.05 22.96 10.09
N ASP A 10 1.77 24.06 9.39
CA ASP A 10 2.72 25.16 9.24
C ASP A 10 2.99 25.85 10.59
N LEU A 11 1.98 25.94 11.47
CA LEU A 11 2.17 26.38 12.86
C LEU A 11 3.12 25.44 13.62
N TYR A 12 2.87 24.13 13.60
CA TYR A 12 3.72 23.16 14.28
C TYR A 12 5.16 23.17 13.79
N GLU A 13 5.37 23.30 12.48
CA GLU A 13 6.71 23.45 11.91
C GLU A 13 7.42 24.71 12.42
N ARG A 14 6.72 25.85 12.47
CA ARG A 14 7.29 27.12 12.95
C ARG A 14 7.72 27.07 14.42
N ILE A 15 7.01 26.33 15.25
CA ILE A 15 7.33 26.16 16.67
C ILE A 15 8.22 24.93 16.96
N GLY A 16 8.81 24.32 15.92
CA GLY A 16 9.74 23.19 16.07
C GLY A 16 9.08 21.86 16.48
N ARG A 17 7.75 21.76 16.41
CA ARG A 17 6.96 20.55 16.73
C ARG A 17 6.84 19.65 15.50
N TYR A 18 7.98 19.18 15.01
CA TYR A 18 8.06 18.46 13.72
C TYR A 18 7.34 17.11 13.72
N ALA A 19 7.29 16.40 14.85
CA ALA A 19 6.55 15.14 14.94
C ALA A 19 5.05 15.35 14.70
N GLN A 20 4.48 16.42 15.26
CA GLN A 20 3.07 16.77 15.08
C GLN A 20 2.78 17.25 13.65
N ALA A 21 3.70 18.03 13.06
CA ALA A 21 3.61 18.41 11.65
C ALA A 21 3.64 17.17 10.72
N LEU A 22 4.55 16.22 10.98
CA LEU A 22 4.66 14.99 10.19
C LEU A 22 3.44 14.08 10.40
N ARG A 23 2.86 14.04 11.59
CA ARG A 23 1.61 13.30 11.87
C ARG A 23 0.45 13.81 11.00
N ILE A 24 0.35 15.13 10.78
CA ILE A 24 -0.65 15.70 9.88
C ILE A 24 -0.40 15.26 8.45
N VAL A 25 0.86 15.30 7.98
CA VAL A 25 1.23 14.82 6.64
C VAL A 25 0.88 13.34 6.47
N ASN A 26 1.23 12.48 7.45
CA ASN A 26 0.90 11.06 7.44
C ASN A 26 -0.61 10.81 7.34
N HIS A 27 -1.40 11.56 8.11
CA HIS A 27 -2.85 11.46 8.08
C HIS A 27 -3.41 11.87 6.71
N GLU A 28 -3.02 13.02 6.17
CA GLU A 28 -3.50 13.47 4.86
C GLU A 28 -3.06 12.54 3.72
N LEU A 29 -1.83 12.04 3.75
CA LEU A 29 -1.32 11.11 2.75
C LEU A 29 -2.08 9.77 2.81
N CYS A 30 -2.35 9.26 4.01
CA CYS A 30 -3.18 8.07 4.21
C CYS A 30 -4.59 8.23 3.62
N GLU A 31 -5.26 9.35 3.88
CA GLU A 31 -6.59 9.63 3.32
C GLU A 31 -6.55 9.63 1.78
N LEU A 32 -5.57 10.32 1.19
CA LEU A 32 -5.40 10.32 -0.27
C LEU A 32 -5.14 8.91 -0.83
N LEU A 33 -4.28 8.12 -0.21
CA LEU A 33 -3.95 6.77 -0.67
C LEU A 33 -5.15 5.80 -0.57
N THR A 34 -5.98 5.98 0.45
CA THR A 34 -7.19 5.16 0.63
C THR A 34 -8.25 5.51 -0.43
N VAL A 35 -8.38 6.78 -0.80
CA VAL A 35 -9.31 7.25 -1.84
C VAL A 35 -8.79 6.98 -3.26
N ALA A 36 -7.49 7.17 -3.52
CA ALA A 36 -6.89 7.12 -4.85
C ALA A 36 -7.09 5.77 -5.57
N LYS A 37 -7.24 4.66 -4.83
CA LYS A 37 -7.53 3.36 -5.43
C LYS A 37 -8.96 3.24 -5.96
N LEU A 38 -9.94 3.91 -5.35
CA LEU A 38 -11.29 3.99 -5.92
C LEU A 38 -11.25 4.65 -7.31
N ALA A 39 -10.36 5.62 -7.51
CA ALA A 39 -10.18 6.33 -8.78
C ALA A 39 -9.31 5.58 -9.81
N ALA A 40 -8.31 4.79 -9.38
CA ALA A 40 -7.42 4.05 -10.27
C ALA A 40 -8.15 3.00 -11.14
N ASN A 41 -9.26 2.44 -10.64
CA ASN A 41 -10.13 1.55 -11.41
C ASN A 41 -10.94 2.27 -12.51
N GLN A 42 -11.06 3.60 -12.47
CA GLN A 42 -11.91 4.38 -13.37
C GLN A 42 -11.14 5.11 -14.48
N ALA A 43 -9.84 4.85 -14.66
CA ALA A 43 -8.95 5.51 -15.63
C ALA A 43 -8.84 7.06 -15.49
N THR A 44 -9.60 7.68 -14.59
CA THR A 44 -9.63 9.11 -14.31
C THR A 44 -9.04 9.40 -12.94
N GLY A 45 -7.78 9.03 -12.71
CA GLY A 45 -7.05 9.59 -11.57
C GLY A 45 -6.97 11.11 -11.76
N ALA A 46 -7.83 11.86 -11.07
CA ALA A 46 -7.94 13.30 -11.24
C ALA A 46 -6.57 13.95 -10.98
N ALA A 47 -6.05 14.69 -11.96
CA ALA A 47 -4.81 15.46 -11.86
C ALA A 47 -4.60 16.22 -10.52
N PRO A 48 -5.62 16.85 -9.91
CA PRO A 48 -5.45 17.54 -8.62
C PRO A 48 -5.04 16.62 -7.45
N ASP A 49 -5.50 15.37 -7.40
CA ASP A 49 -5.16 14.47 -6.29
C ASP A 49 -3.70 13.99 -6.37
N ARG A 50 -3.17 13.84 -7.58
CA ARG A 50 -1.76 13.49 -7.81
C ARG A 50 -0.82 14.63 -7.44
N MET A 51 -1.17 15.87 -7.78
CA MET A 51 -0.37 17.04 -7.40
C MET A 51 -0.30 17.19 -5.89
N ARG A 52 -1.45 17.08 -5.22
CA ARG A 52 -1.52 17.19 -3.76
C ARG A 52 -0.76 16.06 -3.05
N GLN A 53 -0.82 14.84 -3.58
CA GLN A 53 -0.04 13.72 -3.06
C GLN A 53 1.47 14.02 -3.14
N GLN A 54 1.95 14.49 -4.30
CA GLN A 54 3.36 14.85 -4.47
C GLN A 54 3.80 16.00 -3.56
N GLU A 55 2.93 17.00 -3.34
CA GLU A 55 3.17 18.10 -2.39
C GLU A 55 3.35 17.58 -0.96
N LEU A 56 2.48 16.66 -0.51
CA LEU A 56 2.58 16.06 0.82
C LEU A 56 3.84 15.20 0.96
N THR A 57 4.20 14.43 -0.07
CA THR A 57 5.43 13.63 -0.08
C THR A 57 6.67 14.52 -0.03
N ASN A 58 6.72 15.60 -0.80
CA ASN A 58 7.82 16.58 -0.73
C ASN A 58 7.88 17.21 0.67
N LYS A 59 6.73 17.65 1.20
CA LYS A 59 6.66 18.26 2.52
C LYS A 59 7.12 17.33 3.64
N GLY A 60 6.74 16.05 3.57
CA GLY A 60 7.20 15.05 4.53
C GLY A 60 8.72 14.84 4.46
N ARG A 61 9.31 14.79 3.25
CA ARG A 61 10.76 14.72 3.08
C ARG A 61 11.48 15.94 3.65
N ASP A 62 10.95 17.14 3.42
CA ASP A 62 11.50 18.37 4.01
C ASP A 62 11.48 18.32 5.54
N LEU A 63 10.38 17.82 6.13
CA LEU A 63 10.28 17.63 7.57
C LEU A 63 11.28 16.60 8.08
N LEU A 64 11.52 15.50 7.36
CA LEU A 64 12.55 14.52 7.73
C LEU A 64 13.96 15.12 7.78
N GLN A 65 14.31 15.97 6.81
CA GLN A 65 15.64 16.60 6.75
C GLN A 65 15.89 17.59 7.89
N LYS A 66 14.82 18.16 8.46
CA LYS A 66 14.89 19.12 9.57
C LYS A 66 15.06 18.47 10.95
N THR A 67 15.06 17.13 11.03
CA THR A 67 15.17 16.43 12.33
C THR A 67 16.11 15.24 12.27
N ASN A 68 16.81 14.97 13.37
CA ASN A 68 17.68 13.80 13.54
C ASN A 68 16.95 12.58 14.14
N GLY A 69 15.61 12.57 14.19
CA GLY A 69 14.86 11.43 14.73
C GLY A 69 15.10 11.16 16.23
N GLU A 70 15.42 12.20 17.00
CA GLU A 70 15.92 12.01 18.38
C GLU A 70 14.84 11.50 19.34
N SER A 71 13.58 11.92 19.17
CA SER A 71 12.47 11.46 20.03
C SER A 71 11.80 10.18 19.51
N PRO A 72 11.29 9.30 20.41
CA PRO A 72 10.53 8.12 20.02
C PRO A 72 9.31 8.44 19.16
N GLU A 73 8.57 9.51 19.51
CA GLU A 73 7.42 9.98 18.74
C GLU A 73 7.84 10.35 17.31
N MET A 74 8.95 11.07 17.14
CA MET A 74 9.45 11.41 15.81
C MET A 74 9.79 10.15 15.01
N ARG A 75 10.53 9.20 15.58
CA ARG A 75 10.90 7.95 14.88
C ARG A 75 9.69 7.16 14.40
N GLU A 76 8.64 7.07 15.21
CA GLU A 76 7.39 6.43 14.81
C GLU A 76 6.73 7.15 13.62
N GLN A 77 6.66 8.49 13.66
CA GLN A 77 6.11 9.27 12.56
C GLN A 77 6.97 9.18 11.28
N GLN A 78 8.29 9.11 11.41
CA GLN A 78 9.21 8.89 10.29
C GLN A 78 8.99 7.51 9.66
N ALA A 79 8.93 6.45 10.47
CA ALA A 79 8.69 5.10 10.00
C ALA A 79 7.33 4.99 9.27
N THR A 80 6.29 5.59 9.85
CA THR A 80 4.96 5.68 9.23
C THR A 80 5.02 6.39 7.88
N PHE A 81 5.69 7.54 7.81
CA PHE A 81 5.81 8.31 6.57
C PHE A 81 6.53 7.53 5.47
N LEU A 82 7.64 6.86 5.79
CA LEU A 82 8.39 6.05 4.83
C LEU A 82 7.56 4.86 4.34
N GLN A 83 6.80 4.21 5.22
CA GLN A 83 5.87 3.15 4.82
C GLN A 83 4.77 3.67 3.90
N LEU A 84 4.17 4.83 4.17
CA LEU A 84 3.18 5.45 3.27
C LEU A 84 3.79 5.81 1.91
N CYS A 85 5.06 6.26 1.85
CA CYS A 85 5.77 6.47 0.59
C CYS A 85 5.95 5.17 -0.21
N HIS A 86 6.23 4.05 0.46
CA HIS A 86 6.28 2.74 -0.21
C HIS A 86 4.90 2.30 -0.73
N VAL A 87 3.84 2.57 0.02
CA VAL A 87 2.47 2.32 -0.44
C VAL A 87 2.15 3.16 -1.67
N GLU A 88 2.47 4.46 -1.66
CA GLU A 88 2.34 5.33 -2.83
C GLU A 88 3.05 4.74 -4.06
N ASP A 89 4.31 4.33 -3.93
CA ASP A 89 5.11 3.78 -5.04
C ASP A 89 4.50 2.48 -5.60
N LEU A 90 3.94 1.64 -4.72
CA LEU A 90 3.25 0.43 -5.13
C LEU A 90 1.93 0.74 -5.86
N LEU A 91 1.09 1.63 -5.32
CA LEU A 91 -0.17 2.04 -5.95
C LEU A 91 0.07 2.72 -7.30
N ARG A 92 1.17 3.47 -7.44
CA ARG A 92 1.59 4.07 -8.71
C ARG A 92 1.91 3.01 -9.76
N SER A 93 2.72 1.99 -9.42
CA SER A 93 2.98 0.86 -10.32
C SER A 93 1.70 0.15 -10.72
N TYR A 94 0.78 -0.06 -9.78
CA TYR A 94 -0.53 -0.66 -10.07
C TYR A 94 -1.33 0.18 -11.06
N GLY A 95 -1.43 1.50 -10.86
CA GLY A 95 -2.11 2.41 -11.77
C GLY A 95 -1.48 2.49 -13.16
N GLN A 96 -0.18 2.19 -13.28
CA GLN A 96 0.55 2.07 -14.55
C GLN A 96 0.42 0.67 -15.18
N ARG A 97 -0.34 -0.24 -14.57
CA ARG A 97 -0.47 -1.66 -14.96
C ARG A 97 0.86 -2.43 -14.95
N ALA A 98 1.85 -1.94 -14.20
CA ALA A 98 3.12 -2.61 -13.99
C ALA A 98 2.98 -3.65 -12.86
N TYR A 99 2.19 -4.69 -13.10
CA TYR A 99 1.81 -5.68 -12.09
C TYR A 99 3.01 -6.46 -11.53
N LEU A 100 4.02 -6.73 -12.35
CA LEU A 100 5.26 -7.37 -11.90
C LEU A 100 6.02 -6.49 -10.89
N ASP A 101 6.05 -5.17 -11.12
CA ASP A 101 6.68 -4.22 -10.19
C ASP A 101 5.94 -4.16 -8.86
N VAL A 102 4.61 -4.28 -8.88
CA VAL A 102 3.80 -4.37 -7.64
C VAL A 102 4.25 -5.58 -6.82
N VAL A 103 4.33 -6.77 -7.44
CA VAL A 103 4.76 -8.00 -6.77
C VAL A 103 6.18 -7.88 -6.24
N ASN A 104 7.11 -7.32 -7.03
CA ASN A 104 8.49 -7.11 -6.62
C ASN A 104 8.65 -6.11 -5.46
N LYS A 105 7.69 -5.19 -5.27
CA LYS A 105 7.67 -4.24 -4.15
C LYS A 105 7.05 -4.81 -2.88
N MET A 106 6.24 -5.87 -2.96
CA MET A 106 5.58 -6.47 -1.79
C MET A 106 6.53 -6.84 -0.63
N PRO A 107 7.75 -7.38 -0.86
CA PRO A 107 8.65 -7.76 0.24
C PRO A 107 9.10 -6.58 1.13
N ARG A 108 8.95 -5.33 0.66
CA ARG A 108 9.22 -4.10 1.44
C ARG A 108 8.25 -3.92 2.61
N PHE A 109 7.09 -4.59 2.58
CA PHE A 109 6.10 -4.58 3.65
C PHE A 109 6.28 -5.82 4.51
N SER A 110 7.09 -5.73 5.56
CA SER A 110 7.39 -6.85 6.47
C SER A 110 6.14 -7.46 7.13
N PHE A 111 5.10 -6.67 7.30
CA PHE A 111 3.82 -7.06 7.87
C PHE A 111 2.90 -7.80 6.90
N LEU A 112 3.26 -7.94 5.62
CA LEU A 112 2.55 -8.82 4.69
C LEU A 112 3.10 -10.25 4.80
N PRO A 113 2.24 -11.27 4.75
CA PRO A 113 2.71 -12.64 4.66
C PRO A 113 3.42 -12.84 3.32
N ARG A 114 4.61 -13.45 3.36
CA ARG A 114 5.39 -13.79 2.16
C ARG A 114 5.05 -15.18 1.67
N GLU A 115 4.86 -16.09 2.63
CA GLU A 115 4.51 -17.49 2.42
C GLU A 115 3.26 -17.88 3.22
N PRO A 116 2.53 -18.95 2.83
CA PRO A 116 1.30 -19.36 3.52
C PRO A 116 1.45 -19.59 5.03
N GLN A 117 2.60 -20.10 5.47
CA GLN A 117 2.91 -20.31 6.90
C GLN A 117 3.07 -19.00 7.69
N ASP A 118 3.34 -17.88 7.02
CA ASP A 118 3.59 -16.59 7.67
C ASP A 118 2.32 -15.82 8.06
N VAL A 119 1.14 -16.29 7.65
CA VAL A 119 -0.12 -15.56 7.86
C VAL A 119 -0.34 -15.21 9.33
N ASN A 120 -0.08 -16.15 10.26
CA ASN A 120 -0.24 -15.89 11.68
C ASN A 120 0.76 -14.85 12.21
N ARG A 121 2.02 -14.91 11.77
CA ARG A 121 3.04 -13.91 12.12
C ARG A 121 2.59 -12.52 11.65
N ALA A 122 2.19 -12.41 10.39
CA ALA A 122 1.73 -11.16 9.80
C ALA A 122 0.51 -10.57 10.55
N VAL A 123 -0.40 -11.42 11.05
CA VAL A 123 -1.55 -10.98 11.88
C VAL A 123 -1.09 -10.45 13.24
N CYS A 124 -0.04 -11.02 13.85
CA CYS A 124 0.56 -10.46 15.06
C CYS A 124 1.24 -9.12 14.75
N ASP A 125 2.02 -9.05 13.66
CA ASP A 125 2.73 -7.84 13.22
C ASP A 125 1.75 -6.69 12.94
N TYR A 126 0.54 -6.99 12.44
CA TYR A 126 -0.52 -6.02 12.22
C TYR A 126 -0.85 -5.20 13.48
N GLN A 127 -0.84 -5.82 14.67
CA GLN A 127 -1.18 -5.10 15.90
C GLN A 127 -0.20 -3.97 16.20
N ALA A 128 1.08 -4.16 15.85
CA ALA A 128 2.15 -3.19 16.05
C ALA A 128 2.17 -2.06 14.99
N LEU A 129 1.34 -2.14 13.95
CA LEU A 129 1.26 -1.09 12.93
C LEU A 129 0.59 0.17 13.48
N THR A 130 1.07 1.32 12.99
CA THR A 130 0.43 2.61 13.25
C THR A 130 -0.91 2.70 12.52
N GLU A 131 -1.82 3.49 13.08
CA GLU A 131 -3.19 3.63 12.56
C GLU A 131 -3.25 4.03 11.07
N PRO A 132 -2.42 4.96 10.56
CA PRO A 132 -2.42 5.27 9.12
C PRO A 132 -2.12 4.06 8.24
N ILE A 133 -1.22 3.17 8.65
CA ILE A 133 -0.87 1.99 7.87
C ILE A 133 -1.98 0.94 7.93
N LYS A 134 -2.59 0.74 9.11
CA LYS A 134 -3.74 -0.14 9.27
C LYS A 134 -4.89 0.23 8.34
N ARG A 135 -5.16 1.54 8.17
CA ARG A 135 -6.23 2.04 7.31
C ARG A 135 -5.99 1.76 5.82
N VAL A 136 -4.74 1.83 5.35
CA VAL A 136 -4.42 1.57 3.93
C VAL A 136 -4.17 0.08 3.64
N LEU A 137 -3.90 -0.74 4.66
CA LEU A 137 -3.57 -2.16 4.50
C LEU A 137 -4.59 -2.96 3.66
N PRO A 138 -5.91 -2.84 3.85
CA PRO A 138 -6.87 -3.57 3.02
C PRO A 138 -6.69 -3.28 1.54
N GLU A 139 -6.40 -2.01 1.20
CA GLU A 139 -6.20 -1.61 -0.18
C GLU A 139 -4.93 -2.20 -0.78
N LEU A 140 -3.85 -2.22 0.00
CA LEU A 140 -2.57 -2.83 -0.35
C LEU A 140 -2.72 -4.33 -0.66
N VAL A 141 -3.42 -5.06 0.22
CA VAL A 141 -3.63 -6.52 0.09
C VAL A 141 -4.44 -6.84 -1.18
N ILE A 142 -5.50 -6.08 -1.44
CA ILE A 142 -6.28 -6.26 -2.68
C ILE A 142 -5.43 -5.94 -3.91
N VAL A 143 -4.64 -4.86 -3.91
CA VAL A 143 -3.80 -4.52 -5.08
C VAL A 143 -2.75 -5.59 -5.36
N ALA A 144 -2.16 -6.15 -4.31
CA ALA A 144 -1.24 -7.27 -4.42
C ALA A 144 -1.93 -8.49 -5.04
N ALA A 145 -3.12 -8.87 -4.55
CA ALA A 145 -3.88 -10.01 -5.06
C ALA A 145 -4.32 -9.80 -6.52
N GLU A 146 -4.81 -8.60 -6.87
CA GLU A 146 -5.21 -8.23 -8.23
C GLU A 146 -4.01 -8.28 -9.19
N SER A 147 -2.84 -7.80 -8.76
CA SER A 147 -1.63 -7.82 -9.59
C SER A 147 -1.16 -9.25 -9.87
N LEU A 148 -1.24 -10.14 -8.86
CA LEU A 148 -0.96 -11.56 -9.04
C LEU A 148 -1.94 -12.20 -10.02
N GLU A 149 -3.24 -11.91 -9.90
CA GLU A 149 -4.28 -12.44 -10.79
C GLU A 149 -4.13 -11.94 -12.23
N MET A 150 -3.81 -10.65 -12.42
CA MET A 150 -3.55 -10.11 -13.76
C MET A 150 -2.32 -10.75 -14.42
N LEU A 151 -1.23 -10.97 -13.68
CA LEU A 151 -0.05 -11.68 -14.19
C LEU A 151 -0.40 -13.13 -14.56
N ARG A 152 -1.23 -13.79 -13.75
CA ARG A 152 -1.74 -15.14 -14.04
C ARG A 152 -2.50 -15.18 -15.35
N GLN A 153 -3.46 -14.26 -15.53
CA GLN A 153 -4.27 -14.14 -16.76
C GLN A 153 -3.45 -13.80 -18.00
N GLN A 154 -2.42 -12.96 -17.87
CA GLN A 154 -1.51 -12.65 -18.99
C GLN A 154 -0.75 -13.89 -19.46
N ARG A 155 -0.31 -14.74 -18.53
CA ARG A 155 0.40 -16.00 -18.82
C ARG A 155 -0.50 -17.05 -19.46
N THR A 156 -1.74 -17.18 -18.99
CA THR A 156 -2.71 -18.13 -19.56
C THR A 156 -3.29 -17.65 -20.90
N GLY A 157 -3.44 -16.33 -21.09
CA GLY A 157 -3.93 -15.73 -22.34
C GLY A 157 -2.92 -15.77 -23.50
N HIS A 158 -1.61 -15.71 -23.23
CA HIS A 158 -0.56 -15.86 -24.25
C HIS A 158 -0.31 -17.33 -24.65
N ALA A 159 -0.99 -18.30 -24.05
CA ALA A 159 -0.85 -19.72 -24.37
C ALA A 159 -1.53 -20.16 -25.68
N GLY A 160 -2.30 -19.29 -26.33
CA GLY A 160 -3.10 -19.61 -27.52
C GLY A 160 -2.31 -19.75 -28.84
N TRP A 161 -1.04 -19.34 -28.88
CA TRP A 161 -0.22 -19.42 -30.09
C TRP A 161 1.19 -19.91 -29.76
N GLY A 162 1.42 -21.21 -29.88
CA GLY A 162 2.76 -21.81 -29.95
C GLY A 162 3.46 -22.10 -28.62
N HIS A 163 3.21 -23.28 -28.04
CA HIS A 163 4.24 -24.30 -27.83
C HIS A 163 3.65 -25.44 -26.99
N ALA A 164 3.56 -26.62 -27.60
CA ALA A 164 3.37 -27.87 -26.90
C ALA A 164 4.66 -28.24 -26.15
N GLY A 165 4.52 -28.56 -24.86
CA GLY A 165 5.52 -29.27 -24.07
C GLY A 165 6.37 -28.41 -23.13
N GLY A 166 6.08 -28.48 -21.83
CA GLY A 166 7.04 -28.11 -20.78
C GLY A 166 6.47 -27.27 -19.63
N ILE A 167 5.99 -27.95 -18.57
CA ILE A 167 5.98 -27.49 -17.16
C ILE A 167 5.48 -26.04 -16.94
N ARG A 168 4.16 -25.80 -17.07
CA ARG A 168 3.51 -24.52 -16.68
C ARG A 168 2.73 -24.59 -15.35
N GLU A 169 2.53 -25.78 -14.80
CA GLU A 169 1.71 -26.02 -13.62
C GLU A 169 2.26 -25.47 -12.27
N PRO A 170 3.59 -25.50 -11.98
CA PRO A 170 4.05 -25.10 -10.64
C PRO A 170 3.93 -23.60 -10.37
N GLU A 171 4.13 -22.74 -11.37
CA GLU A 171 4.07 -21.28 -11.19
C GLU A 171 2.63 -20.72 -11.08
N ASP A 172 1.67 -21.35 -11.77
CA ASP A 172 0.25 -20.99 -11.66
C ASP A 172 -0.28 -21.38 -10.26
N MET A 173 0.11 -22.55 -9.78
CA MET A 173 -0.21 -23.00 -8.43
C MET A 173 0.44 -22.12 -7.34
N GLU A 174 1.68 -21.67 -7.53
CA GLU A 174 2.34 -20.72 -6.61
C GLU A 174 1.59 -19.38 -6.55
N THR A 175 1.19 -18.84 -7.69
CA THR A 175 0.44 -17.58 -7.78
C THR A 175 -0.92 -17.71 -7.07
N GLN A 176 -1.64 -18.81 -7.31
CA GLN A 176 -2.90 -19.10 -6.62
C GLN A 176 -2.72 -19.27 -5.11
N ASN A 177 -1.63 -19.93 -4.67
CA ASN A 177 -1.33 -20.09 -3.25
C ASN A 177 -1.06 -18.74 -2.58
N LYS A 178 -0.34 -17.82 -3.27
CA LYS A 178 -0.13 -16.45 -2.79
C LYS A 178 -1.44 -15.65 -2.71
N ILE A 179 -2.32 -15.78 -3.69
CA ILE A 179 -3.65 -15.15 -3.65
C ILE A 179 -4.46 -15.71 -2.47
N LYS A 180 -4.53 -17.04 -2.30
CA LYS A 180 -5.23 -17.68 -1.16
C LYS A 180 -4.66 -17.25 0.19
N MET A 181 -3.35 -17.11 0.30
CA MET A 181 -2.67 -16.58 1.48
C MET A 181 -3.13 -15.16 1.80
N LEU A 182 -3.17 -14.26 0.81
CA LEU A 182 -3.64 -12.88 0.99
C LEU A 182 -5.13 -12.83 1.39
N LYS A 183 -5.98 -13.71 0.85
CA LYS A 183 -7.38 -13.85 1.27
C LYS A 183 -7.50 -14.31 2.73
N ASN A 184 -6.72 -15.32 3.13
CA ASN A 184 -6.69 -15.81 4.51
C ASN A 184 -6.24 -14.71 5.48
N PHE A 185 -5.21 -13.96 5.11
CA PHE A 185 -4.74 -12.81 5.88
C PHE A 185 -5.82 -11.74 6.05
N GLY A 186 -6.49 -11.32 4.97
CA GLY A 186 -7.59 -10.34 5.04
C GLY A 186 -8.78 -10.83 5.88
N SER A 187 -9.10 -12.13 5.81
CA SER A 187 -10.15 -12.76 6.63
C SER A 187 -9.82 -12.71 8.12
N LYS A 188 -8.59 -13.06 8.51
CA LYS A 188 -8.14 -13.03 9.91
C LYS A 188 -8.08 -11.63 10.50
N LEU A 189 -7.85 -10.63 9.65
CA LEU A 189 -7.86 -9.22 10.06
C LEU A 189 -9.27 -8.61 10.02
N HIS A 190 -10.30 -9.39 9.67
CA HIS A 190 -11.68 -8.92 9.58
C HIS A 190 -11.85 -7.67 8.71
N PHE A 191 -11.26 -7.69 7.51
CA PHE A 191 -11.46 -6.60 6.56
C PHE A 191 -12.95 -6.38 6.28
N ALA A 192 -13.31 -5.13 5.95
CA ALA A 192 -14.68 -4.75 5.69
C ALA A 192 -15.32 -5.65 4.61
N PRO A 193 -16.65 -5.91 4.68
CA PRO A 193 -17.31 -6.87 3.79
C PRO A 193 -17.10 -6.60 2.30
N ASP A 194 -17.07 -5.33 1.87
CA ASP A 194 -16.81 -4.93 0.49
C ASP A 194 -15.40 -5.32 0.03
N LYS A 195 -14.40 -5.18 0.91
CA LYS A 195 -13.01 -5.58 0.65
C LYS A 195 -12.89 -7.09 0.56
N MET A 196 -13.54 -7.82 1.46
CA MET A 196 -13.55 -9.28 1.45
C MET A 196 -14.29 -9.85 0.23
N GLN A 197 -15.40 -9.24 -0.17
CA GLN A 197 -16.11 -9.62 -1.39
C GLN A 197 -15.23 -9.44 -2.64
N ARG A 198 -14.50 -8.33 -2.73
CA ARG A 198 -13.55 -8.09 -3.83
C ARG A 198 -12.41 -9.10 -3.83
N LEU A 199 -11.84 -9.44 -2.68
CA LEU A 199 -10.84 -10.51 -2.56
C LEU A 199 -11.40 -11.88 -2.93
N ALA A 200 -12.67 -12.16 -2.61
CA ALA A 200 -13.29 -13.44 -2.93
C ALA A 200 -13.49 -13.65 -4.44
N GLN A 201 -13.67 -12.56 -5.21
CA GLN A 201 -13.87 -12.58 -6.67
C GLN A 201 -12.60 -12.83 -7.50
N LEU A 202 -11.41 -12.67 -6.89
CA LEU A 202 -10.12 -13.00 -7.51
C LEU A 202 -9.85 -14.51 -7.48
#